data_AF-A0A929BI07-F1
#
_entry.id   AF-A0A929BI07-F1
#
_cell.length_a   1.000
_cell.length_b   1.000
_cell.length_c   1.000
_cell.angle_alpha   90.00
_cell.angle_beta   90.00
_cell.angle_gamma   90.00
#
_symmetry.space_group_name_H-M   'P 1'
#
loop_
_entity.id
_entity.type
_entity.pdbx_description
1 polymer ?
#
loop_
_entity_poly.entity_id
_entity_poly.type
_entity_poly.pdbx_seq_one_letter_code
_entity_poly.pdbx_strand_id
1 'polypeptide(L)'
;MDRALILASISFLLAVVWGPLLIRILRHYRIGKRIRINGPSGHRTKLGTPTMGGLMIVVPVVLITLALNIYNLLGRTVIGLSILVPLGVMLVYAVIGA
;
A
#
# COMPACT_ATOMS: atom_id res chain seq x y z
N MET A 1 24.25 18.22 1.17
CA MET A 1 23.63 17.25 2.09
C MET A 1 22.24 17.70 2.55
N ASP A 2 21.98 19.00 2.54
CA ASP A 2 20.77 19.62 3.13
C ASP A 2 19.47 19.22 2.42
N ARG A 3 19.49 19.07 1.09
CA ARG A 3 18.33 18.62 0.31
C ARG A 3 17.90 17.21 0.70
N ALA A 4 18.85 16.29 0.90
CA ALA A 4 18.53 14.92 1.28
C ALA A 4 17.83 14.84 2.64
N LEU A 5 18.25 15.66 3.62
CA LEU A 5 17.61 15.74 4.94
C LEU A 5 16.17 16.28 4.86
N ILE A 6 15.93 17.31 4.04
CA ILE A 6 14.60 17.87 3.83
C ILE A 6 13.67 16.83 3.18
N LEU A 7 14.14 16.19 2.09
CA LEU A 7 13.37 15.15 1.40
C LEU A 7 13.11 13.93 2.30
N ALA A 8 14.08 13.51 3.11
CA ALA A 8 13.92 12.41 4.05
C ALA A 8 12.89 12.74 5.15
N SER A 9 12.96 13.95 5.71
CA SER A 9 12.02 14.41 6.74
C SER A 9 10.58 14.48 6.22
N ILE A 10 10.40 15.01 5.00
CA ILE A 10 9.08 15.07 4.35
C ILE A 10 8.54 13.65 4.08
N SER A 11 9.40 12.75 3.56
CA SER A 11 9.00 11.37 3.26
C SER A 11 8.61 10.60 4.53
N PHE A 12 9.33 10.81 5.62
CA PHE A 12 9.02 10.22 6.92
C PHE A 12 7.67 10.68 7.46
N LEU A 13 7.41 11.99 7.44
CA LEU A 13 6.13 12.54 7.90
C LEU A 13 4.95 12.00 7.07
N LEU A 14 5.10 11.93 5.75
CA LEU A 14 4.11 11.34 4.87
C LEU A 14 3.83 9.88 5.21
N ALA A 15 4.87 9.07 5.43
CA ALA A 15 4.72 7.66 5.78
C ALA A 15 3.99 7.46 7.12
N VAL A 16 4.34 8.25 8.14
CA VAL A 16 3.72 8.19 9.48
C VAL A 16 2.24 8.56 9.43
N VAL A 17 1.87 9.60 8.67
CA VAL A 17 0.46 10.02 8.54
C VAL A 17 -0.36 9.02 7.72
N TRP A 18 0.25 8.40 6.71
CA TRP A 18 -0.46 7.49 5.80
C TRP A 18 -0.85 6.16 6.47
N GLY A 19 0.01 5.62 7.34
CA GLY A 19 -0.21 4.35 8.04
C GLY A 19 -1.59 4.22 8.73
N PRO A 20 -1.93 5.09 9.70
CA PRO A 20 -3.21 5.01 10.42
C PRO A 20 -4.43 5.29 9.53
N LEU A 21 -4.31 6.18 8.52
CA LEU A 21 -5.38 6.46 7.57
C LEU A 21 -5.74 5.20 6.77
N LEU A 22 -4.72 4.51 6.26
CA LEU A 22 -4.90 3.30 5.48
C LEU A 22 -5.47 2.15 6.32
N ILE A 23 -5.05 2.00 7.58
CA ILE A 23 -5.64 1.04 8.53
C ILE A 23 -7.13 1.33 8.74
N ARG A 24 -7.52 2.61 8.87
CA ARG A 24 -8.92 2.99 9.04
C ARG A 24 -9.76 2.66 7.80
N ILE A 25 -9.22 2.89 6.60
CA ILE A 25 -9.86 2.54 5.32
C ILE A 25 -10.02 1.02 5.20
N LEU A 26 -8.96 0.24 5.44
CA LEU A 26 -9.01 -1.23 5.36
C LEU A 26 -10.00 -1.83 6.36
N ARG A 27 -10.08 -1.26 7.58
CA ARG A 27 -11.08 -1.64 8.59
C ARG A 27 -12.50 -1.29 8.15
N HIS A 28 -12.70 -0.15 7.50
CA HIS A 28 -14.00 0.27 6.98
C HIS A 28 -14.50 -0.69 5.89
N TYR A 29 -13.64 -1.07 4.96
CA TYR A 29 -13.95 -2.06 3.91
C TYR A 29 -13.98 -3.51 4.41
N ARG A 30 -13.76 -3.75 5.73
CA ARG A 30 -13.71 -5.08 6.36
C ARG A 30 -12.75 -6.06 5.66
N ILE A 31 -11.65 -5.55 5.08
CA ILE A 31 -10.61 -6.35 4.42
C ILE A 31 -9.66 -6.90 5.50
N GLY A 32 -10.16 -7.85 6.26
CA GLY A 32 -9.42 -8.58 7.29
C GLY A 32 -10.07 -9.93 7.54
N LYS A 33 -9.27 -10.97 7.79
CA LYS A 33 -9.80 -12.33 8.01
C LYS A 33 -10.91 -12.33 9.07
N ARG A 34 -12.12 -12.76 8.69
CA ARG A 34 -13.17 -13.13 9.66
C ARG A 34 -12.73 -14.42 10.33
N ILE A 35 -12.17 -14.32 11.53
CA ILE A 35 -11.80 -15.48 12.32
C ILE A 35 -13.09 -16.08 12.90
N ARG A 36 -13.32 -17.38 12.68
CA ARG A 36 -14.44 -18.13 13.28
C ARG A 36 -14.37 -18.02 14.81
N ILE A 37 -15.52 -17.84 15.44
CA ILE A 37 -15.70 -17.50 16.87
C ILE A 37 -15.33 -18.67 17.80
N ASN A 38 -15.03 -19.86 17.26
CA ASN A 38 -14.84 -21.12 18.00
C ASN A 38 -13.38 -21.38 18.48
N GLY A 39 -12.53 -20.36 18.59
CA GLY A 39 -11.11 -20.51 19.00
C GLY A 39 -10.83 -20.04 20.45
N PRO A 40 -9.83 -20.64 21.16
CA PRO A 40 -9.49 -20.29 22.54
C PRO A 40 -9.15 -18.80 22.73
N SER A 41 -9.53 -18.26 23.90
CA SER A 41 -9.55 -16.83 24.29
C SER A 41 -8.25 -16.03 24.04
N GLY A 42 -7.08 -16.68 23.95
CA GLY A 42 -5.80 -16.04 23.64
C GLY A 42 -5.67 -15.51 22.19
N HIS A 43 -6.49 -16.00 21.25
CA HIS A 43 -6.46 -15.55 19.84
C HIS A 43 -7.20 -14.23 19.60
N ARG A 44 -7.82 -13.65 20.63
CA ARG A 44 -8.54 -12.37 20.53
C ARG A 44 -7.61 -11.16 20.41
N THR A 45 -6.36 -11.24 20.87
CA THR A 45 -5.43 -10.10 20.81
C THR A 45 -4.88 -9.83 19.40
N LYS A 46 -4.92 -10.82 18.50
CA LYS A 46 -4.63 -10.67 17.05
C LYS A 46 -5.89 -10.37 16.23
N LEU A 47 -6.99 -9.97 16.87
CA LEU A 47 -8.21 -9.53 16.18
C LEU A 47 -7.98 -8.15 15.58
N GLY A 48 -8.16 -8.04 14.26
CA GLY A 48 -8.21 -6.75 13.57
C GLY A 48 -6.87 -6.25 13.00
N THR A 49 -5.79 -7.03 13.09
CA THR A 49 -4.61 -6.80 12.24
C THR A 49 -4.98 -7.17 10.79
N PRO A 50 -5.06 -6.20 9.87
CA PRO A 50 -5.43 -6.47 8.50
C PRO A 50 -4.42 -7.46 7.90
N THR A 51 -4.93 -8.56 7.37
CA THR A 51 -4.17 -9.77 7.04
C THR A 51 -3.25 -9.65 5.85
N MET A 52 -2.94 -8.44 5.37
CA MET A 52 -1.85 -8.22 4.43
C MET A 52 -1.23 -6.85 4.67
N GLY A 53 -0.10 -6.81 5.39
CA GLY A 53 0.80 -5.65 5.36
C GLY A 53 1.20 -5.29 3.92
N GLY A 54 1.16 -6.25 2.99
CA GLY A 54 1.33 -6.02 1.55
C GLY A 54 0.33 -5.01 0.97
N LEU A 55 -0.96 -5.06 1.35
CA LEU A 55 -1.94 -4.04 0.91
C LEU A 55 -1.60 -2.65 1.43
N MET A 56 -0.95 -2.55 2.59
CA MET A 56 -0.52 -1.27 3.14
C MET A 56 0.57 -0.60 2.29
N ILE A 57 1.31 -1.39 1.49
CA ILE A 57 2.37 -0.91 0.61
C ILE A 57 1.85 -0.77 -0.82
N VAL A 58 1.13 -1.77 -1.34
CA VAL A 58 0.66 -1.82 -2.72
C VAL A 58 -0.30 -0.68 -3.04
N VAL A 59 -1.27 -0.41 -2.16
CA VAL A 59 -2.29 0.63 -2.41
C VAL A 59 -1.67 2.04 -2.57
N PRO A 60 -0.85 2.56 -1.63
CA PRO A 60 -0.20 3.86 -1.80
C PRO A 60 0.76 3.89 -3.00
N VAL A 61 1.54 2.83 -3.22
CA VAL A 61 2.50 2.79 -4.34
C VAL A 61 1.75 2.88 -5.67
N VAL A 62 0.68 2.10 -5.84
CA VAL A 62 -0.15 2.15 -7.06
C VAL A 62 -0.76 3.55 -7.22
N LEU A 63 -1.38 4.11 -6.18
CA LEU A 63 -2.00 5.44 -6.23
C LEU A 63 -1.00 6.55 -6.59
N ILE A 64 0.14 6.63 -5.91
CA ILE A 64 1.15 7.65 -6.14
C ILE A 64 1.76 7.49 -7.53
N THR A 65 2.07 6.25 -7.93
CA THR A 65 2.69 5.99 -9.23
C THR A 65 1.74 6.38 -10.36
N LEU A 66 0.46 6.02 -10.28
CA LEU A 66 -0.56 6.43 -11.26
C LEU A 66 -0.77 7.94 -11.28
N ALA A 67 -0.88 8.59 -10.11
CA ALA A 67 -1.10 10.03 -10.03
C ALA A 67 0.05 10.83 -10.67
N LEU A 68 1.30 10.41 -10.46
CA LEU A 68 2.47 11.08 -11.02
C LEU A 68 2.72 10.74 -12.50
N ASN A 69 2.32 9.55 -12.95
CA ASN A 69 2.59 9.09 -14.33
C ASN A 69 1.40 9.21 -15.29
N ILE A 70 0.27 9.79 -14.88
CA ILE A 70 -0.92 9.91 -15.73
C ILE A 70 -0.60 10.58 -17.08
N TYR A 71 0.24 11.62 -17.09
CA TYR A 71 0.66 12.29 -18.31
C TYR A 71 1.55 11.42 -19.22
N ASN A 72 2.41 10.59 -18.65
CA ASN A 72 3.28 9.67 -19.41
C ASN A 72 2.51 8.46 -19.95
N LEU A 73 1.42 8.05 -19.27
CA LEU A 73 0.52 7.00 -19.72
C LEU A 73 -0.32 7.43 -20.93
N LEU A 74 -0.76 8.69 -20.97
CA LEU A 74 -1.54 9.24 -22.08
C LEU A 74 -0.65 9.78 -23.22
N GLY A 75 0.51 10.36 -22.89
CA GLY A 75 1.47 10.92 -23.84
C GLY A 75 2.57 9.93 -24.20
N ARG A 76 2.47 9.35 -25.41
CA ARG A 76 3.37 8.40 -26.12
C ARG A 76 4.88 8.55 -25.85
N THR A 77 5.33 8.30 -24.62
CA THR A 77 6.74 8.24 -24.24
C THR A 77 7.03 6.80 -23.85
N VAL A 78 7.92 6.16 -24.60
CA VAL A 78 8.28 4.74 -24.40
C VAL A 78 8.86 4.49 -23.00
N ILE A 79 9.42 5.54 -22.38
CA ILE A 79 10.01 5.53 -21.03
C ILE A 79 8.92 5.35 -19.95
N GLY A 80 7.69 5.81 -20.17
CA GLY A 80 6.56 5.63 -19.24
C GLY A 80 6.03 4.20 -19.19
N LEU A 81 6.15 3.43 -20.28
CA LEU A 81 5.74 2.01 -20.34
C LEU A 81 6.57 1.11 -19.42
N SER A 82 7.83 1.47 -19.16
CA SER A 82 8.70 0.72 -18.25
C SER A 82 8.18 0.70 -16.81
N ILE A 83 7.33 1.65 -16.40
CA ILE A 83 6.73 1.69 -15.05
C ILE A 83 5.56 0.71 -14.92
N LEU A 84 4.92 0.33 -16.04
CA LEU A 84 3.83 -0.64 -16.07
C LEU A 84 4.30 -2.05 -15.69
N VAL A 85 5.51 -2.43 -16.09
CA VAL A 85 6.05 -3.77 -15.82
C VAL A 85 6.28 -4.00 -14.32
N PRO A 86 7.00 -3.14 -13.58
CA PRO A 86 7.12 -3.25 -12.12
C PRO A 86 5.79 -3.13 -11.39
N LEU A 87 4.89 -2.24 -11.82
CA LEU A 87 3.54 -2.14 -11.26
C LEU A 87 2.76 -3.45 -11.44
N GLY A 88 2.81 -4.03 -12.64
CA GLY A 88 2.16 -5.31 -12.95
C GLY A 88 2.71 -6.44 -12.09
N VAL A 89 4.03 -6.56 -11.96
CA VAL A 89 4.69 -7.54 -11.09
C VAL A 89 4.24 -7.34 -9.63
N MET A 90 4.23 -6.10 -9.14
CA MET A 90 3.80 -5.79 -7.78
C MET A 90 2.34 -6.19 -7.52
N LEU A 91 1.44 -5.91 -8.46
CA LEU A 91 0.03 -6.31 -8.37
C LEU A 91 -0.13 -7.83 -8.39
N VAL A 92 0.64 -8.55 -9.22
CA VAL A 92 0.62 -10.01 -9.25
C VAL A 92 1.06 -10.60 -7.91
N TYR A 93 2.16 -10.12 -7.33
CA TYR A 93 2.59 -10.56 -5.99
C TYR A 93 1.58 -10.18 -4.90
N ALA A 94 0.90 -9.04 -5.04
CA ALA A 94 -0.15 -8.63 -4.11
C ALA A 94 -1.36 -9.59 -4.15
N VAL A 95 -1.73 -10.09 -5.33
CA VAL A 95 -2.82 -11.05 -5.51
C VAL A 95 -2.42 -12.45 -5.05
N ILE A 96 -1.18 -12.88 -5.29
CA ILE A 96 -0.67 -14.20 -4.85
C ILE A 96 -0.50 -14.25 -3.32
N GLY A 97 -0.09 -13.14 -2.70
CA GLY A 97 0.08 -13.03 -1.26
C GLY A 97 -1.23 -12.87 -0.48
N ALA A 98 -2.37 -12.82 -1.17
CA ALA A 98 -3.69 -12.54 -0.60
C ALA A 98 -4.51 -13.77 -0.22
#